data_AF-A0A8T4KIT0-F1
#
_entry.id   AF-A0A8T4KIT0-F1
#
_cell.length_a   1.000
_cell.length_b   1.000
_cell.length_c   1.000
_cell.angle_alpha   90.00
_cell.angle_beta   90.00
_cell.angle_gamma   90.00
#
_symmetry.space_group_name_H-M   'P 1'
#
loop_
_entity.id
_entity.type
_entity.pdbx_description
1 polymer ?
#
loop_
_entity_poly.entity_id
_entity_poly.type
_entity_poly.pdbx_seq_one_letter_code
_entity_poly.pdbx_strand_id
1 'polypeptide(L)'
;MPIGQLLKTDPEYRLVGMKRGGLFRRREVFVHIKDGKLVGMAEVSYGLFGERGSSSGPAHFPSRTEAHDYFTGLGVSEQTYRNVIEPAIPLRSL
;
A
#
# COMPACT_ATOMS: atom_id res chain seq x y z
N MET A 1 -11.90 -2.00 16.40
CA MET A 1 -12.19 -1.54 15.03
C MET A 1 -11.24 -2.27 14.09
N PRO A 2 -11.68 -2.82 12.94
CA PRO A 2 -10.79 -3.45 11.94
C PRO A 2 -9.73 -2.45 11.44
N ILE A 3 -8.50 -2.89 11.18
CA ILE A 3 -7.41 -1.99 10.76
C ILE A 3 -7.76 -1.30 9.44
N GLY A 4 -8.46 -2.01 8.56
CA GLY A 4 -8.93 -1.47 7.29
C GLY A 4 -9.93 -0.32 7.44
N GLN A 5 -10.68 -0.24 8.54
CA GLN A 5 -11.51 0.92 8.86
C GLN A 5 -10.68 2.05 9.47
N LEU A 6 -9.76 1.72 10.38
CA LEU A 6 -8.85 2.69 11.00
C LEU A 6 -8.04 3.46 9.94
N LEU A 7 -7.44 2.75 8.98
CA LEU A 7 -6.63 3.31 7.91
C LEU A 7 -7.44 4.14 6.90
N LYS A 8 -8.76 3.94 6.82
CA LYS A 8 -9.65 4.75 5.99
C LYS A 8 -10.06 6.05 6.68
N THR A 9 -10.01 6.06 8.02
CA THR A 9 -10.30 7.26 8.83
C THR A 9 -9.06 8.06 9.13
N ASP A 10 -7.87 7.45 9.01
CA ASP A 10 -6.60 8.12 9.23
C ASP A 10 -6.20 8.95 7.99
N PRO A 11 -6.10 10.29 8.09
CA PRO A 11 -5.73 11.14 6.97
C PRO A 11 -4.27 10.93 6.50
N GLU A 12 -3.41 10.35 7.34
CA GLU A 12 -2.02 10.06 6.98
C GLU A 12 -1.91 8.85 6.02
N TYR A 13 -2.91 7.96 5.98
CA TYR A 13 -2.94 6.80 5.10
C TYR A 13 -3.81 7.01 3.86
N ARG A 14 -3.28 6.63 2.71
CA ARG A 14 -3.95 6.72 1.41
C ARG A 14 -4.11 5.35 0.78
N LEU A 15 -5.34 4.99 0.41
CA LEU A 15 -5.61 3.80 -0.39
C LEU A 15 -5.05 3.97 -1.80
N VAL A 16 -4.09 3.14 -2.19
CA VAL A 16 -3.42 3.19 -3.50
C VAL A 16 -3.64 1.94 -4.35
N GLY A 17 -4.01 0.83 -3.73
CA GLY A 17 -4.25 -0.41 -4.44
C GLY A 17 -5.48 -1.11 -3.91
N MET A 18 -6.25 -1.70 -4.82
CA MET A 18 -7.30 -2.64 -4.46
C MET A 18 -7.33 -3.80 -5.45
N LYS A 19 -7.15 -5.02 -4.94
CA LYS A 19 -7.25 -6.24 -5.74
C LYS A 19 -8.42 -7.07 -5.24
N ARG A 20 -9.44 -7.26 -6.08
CA ARG A 20 -10.45 -8.30 -5.86
C ARG A 20 -9.82 -9.65 -6.23
N GLY A 21 -9.78 -10.58 -5.28
CA GLY A 21 -9.38 -11.96 -5.50
C GLY A 21 -10.60 -12.88 -5.43
N GLY A 22 -10.82 -13.72 -6.44
CA GLY A 22 -11.91 -14.70 -6.45
C GLY A 22 -13.29 -14.13 -6.07
N LEU A 23 -14.22 -15.02 -5.72
CA LEU A 23 -15.61 -14.64 -5.45
C LEU A 23 -15.78 -13.78 -4.19
N PHE A 24 -14.81 -13.81 -3.25
CA PHE A 24 -14.97 -13.22 -1.91
C PHE A 24 -13.71 -12.69 -1.23
N ARG A 25 -12.57 -12.57 -1.94
CA ARG A 25 -11.37 -11.96 -1.35
C ARG A 25 -11.22 -10.54 -1.88
N ARG A 26 -10.89 -9.61 -1.00
CA ARG A 26 -10.50 -8.25 -1.37
C ARG A 26 -9.20 -7.94 -0.65
N ARG A 27 -8.27 -7.32 -1.34
CA ARG A 27 -7.04 -6.80 -0.76
C ARG A 27 -7.00 -5.31 -1.00
N GLU A 28 -6.70 -4.56 0.03
CA GLU A 28 -6.48 -3.12 -0.03
C GLU A 28 -5.04 -2.81 0.37
N VAL A 29 -4.43 -1.85 -0.31
CA VAL A 29 -3.06 -1.41 -0.07
C VAL A 29 -3.11 0.06 0.27
N PHE A 30 -2.67 0.39 1.47
CA PHE A 30 -2.57 1.74 2.00
C PHE A 30 -1.10 2.13 2.10
N VAL A 31 -0.80 3.38 1.79
CA VAL A 31 0.53 3.97 1.98
C VAL A 31 0.42 5.20 2.85
N HIS A 32 1.41 5.39 3.71
CA HIS A 32 1.58 6.59 4.50
C HIS A 32 2.67 7.43 3.84
N ILE A 33 2.27 8.60 3.33
CA ILE A 33 3.18 9.59 2.74
C ILE A 33 3.19 10.82 3.64
N LYS A 34 4.36 11.13 4.19
CA LYS A 34 4.58 12.28 5.09
C LYS A 34 5.74 13.12 4.56
N ASP A 35 5.53 14.44 4.45
CA ASP A 35 6.52 15.38 3.90
C ASP A 35 7.04 14.97 2.51
N GLY A 36 6.13 14.45 1.67
CA GLY A 36 6.47 13.94 0.34
C GLY A 36 7.28 12.65 0.33
N LYS A 37 7.46 11.99 1.48
CA LYS A 37 8.20 10.73 1.60
C LYS A 37 7.28 9.60 2.00
N LEU A 38 7.46 8.45 1.38
CA LEU A 38 6.82 7.20 1.75
C LEU A 38 7.46 6.68 3.04
N VAL A 39 6.70 6.72 4.15
CA VAL A 39 7.20 6.35 5.49
C VAL A 39 6.66 5.01 5.97
N GLY A 40 5.50 4.59 5.47
CA GLY A 40 4.88 3.35 5.88
C GLY A 40 3.89 2.82 4.85
N MET A 41 3.51 1.57 5.03
CA MET A 41 2.52 0.90 4.20
C MET A 41 1.75 -0.12 5.02
N ALA A 42 0.53 -0.39 4.59
CA ALA A 42 -0.32 -1.40 5.18
C ALA A 42 -1.10 -2.15 4.08
N GLU A 43 -1.09 -3.47 4.16
CA GLU A 43 -1.93 -4.33 3.35
C GLU A 43 -3.05 -4.89 4.23
N VAL A 44 -4.28 -4.83 3.75
CA VAL A 44 -5.44 -5.40 4.44
C VAL A 44 -6.13 -6.39 3.50
N SER A 45 -6.16 -7.64 3.91
CA SER A 45 -6.84 -8.73 3.21
C SER A 45 -8.16 -9.06 3.90
N TYR A 46 -9.25 -9.03 3.12
CA TYR A 46 -10.62 -9.29 3.55
C TYR A 46 -11.13 -10.61 2.97
N GLY A 47 -11.94 -11.31 3.75
CA GLY A 47 -12.77 -12.44 3.33
C GLY A 47 -14.27 -12.16 3.51
N LEU A 48 -15.09 -13.20 3.35
CA LEU A 48 -16.57 -13.15 3.48
C LEU A 48 -17.07 -12.51 4.78
N PHE A 49 -16.36 -12.69 5.89
CA PHE A 49 -16.80 -12.29 7.23
C PHE A 49 -16.03 -11.08 7.79
N GLY A 50 -15.24 -10.38 6.96
CA GLY A 50 -14.46 -9.22 7.36
C GLY A 50 -12.96 -9.37 7.14
N GLU A 51 -12.17 -8.59 7.89
CA GLU A 51 -10.71 -8.62 7.81
C GLU A 51 -10.17 -9.99 8.21
N ARG A 52 -9.32 -10.56 7.36
CA ARG A 52 -8.71 -11.88 7.54
C ARG A 52 -7.23 -11.81 7.87
N GLY A 53 -6.57 -10.72 7.53
CA GLY A 53 -5.17 -10.50 7.82
C GLY A 53 -4.75 -9.10 7.41
N SER A 54 -3.82 -8.56 8.19
CA SER A 54 -3.19 -7.29 7.90
C SER A 54 -1.71 -7.37 8.16
N SER A 55 -0.95 -6.70 7.29
CA SER A 55 0.46 -6.45 7.50
C SER A 55 0.65 -4.94 7.44
N SER A 56 1.47 -4.42 8.35
CA SER A 56 1.93 -3.03 8.29
C SER A 56 3.41 -3.01 8.57
N GLY A 57 4.12 -2.12 7.90
CA GLY A 57 5.56 -2.04 8.05
C GLY A 57 6.11 -0.70 7.56
N PRO A 58 7.35 -0.38 7.97
CA PRO A 58 8.06 0.76 7.40
C PRO A 58 8.27 0.54 5.91
N ALA A 59 8.05 1.58 5.12
CA ALA A 59 8.25 1.52 3.68
C ALA A 59 9.72 1.85 3.34
N HIS A 60 10.60 0.86 3.52
CA HIS A 60 12.01 1.00 3.19
C HIS A 60 12.36 0.13 1.99
N PHE A 61 12.58 0.76 0.84
CA PHE A 61 12.98 0.10 -0.39
C PHE A 61 14.40 0.53 -0.77
N PRO A 62 15.34 -0.40 -1.01
CA PRO A 62 16.70 -0.07 -1.39
C PRO A 62 16.80 0.40 -2.86
N SER A 63 15.80 0.12 -3.71
CA SER A 63 15.73 0.61 -5.10
C SER A 63 14.29 0.87 -5.56
N ARG A 64 14.13 1.68 -6.63
CA ARG A 64 12.84 1.88 -7.30
C ARG A 64 12.31 0.60 -7.93
N THR A 65 13.18 -0.27 -8.45
CA THR A 65 12.77 -1.54 -9.06
C THR A 65 12.16 -2.46 -8.00
N GLU A 66 12.79 -2.59 -6.84
CA GLU A 66 12.24 -3.42 -5.76
C GLU A 66 10.90 -2.90 -5.24
N ALA A 67 10.77 -1.57 -5.09
CA ALA A 67 9.50 -0.97 -4.73
C ALA A 67 8.43 -1.23 -5.80
N HIS A 68 8.78 -1.06 -7.08
CA HIS A 68 7.89 -1.30 -8.21
C HIS A 68 7.38 -2.74 -8.23
N ASP A 69 8.28 -3.73 -8.16
CA ASP A 69 7.94 -5.15 -8.13
C ASP A 69 7.05 -5.49 -6.92
N TYR A 70 7.35 -4.92 -5.75
CA TYR A 70 6.55 -5.10 -4.55
C TYR A 70 5.12 -4.56 -4.73
N PHE A 71 4.97 -3.29 -5.10
CA PHE A 71 3.65 -2.65 -5.22
C PHE A 71 2.81 -3.23 -6.36
N THR A 72 3.43 -3.55 -7.50
CA THR A 72 2.74 -4.23 -8.61
C THR A 72 2.33 -5.65 -8.22
N GLY A 73 3.17 -6.38 -7.48
CA GLY A 73 2.83 -7.68 -6.88
C GLY A 73 1.63 -7.61 -5.92
N LEU A 74 1.49 -6.51 -5.19
CA LEU A 74 0.32 -6.22 -4.35
C LEU A 74 -0.94 -5.82 -5.14
N GLY A 75 -0.82 -5.60 -6.45
CA GLY A 75 -1.92 -5.20 -7.32
C GLY A 75 -2.16 -3.69 -7.37
N VAL A 76 -1.17 -2.87 -6.98
CA VAL A 76 -1.17 -1.44 -7.29
C VAL A 76 -0.96 -1.28 -8.80
N SER A 77 -1.74 -0.40 -9.43
CA SER A 77 -1.61 -0.15 -10.87
C SER A 77 -0.30 0.59 -11.20
N GLU A 78 0.25 0.34 -12.38
CA GLU A 78 1.44 1.03 -12.90
C GLU A 78 1.29 2.55 -12.82
N GLN A 79 0.11 3.06 -13.20
CA GLN A 79 -0.20 4.48 -13.17
C GLN A 79 -0.18 5.03 -11.74
N THR A 80 -0.77 4.32 -10.77
CA THR A 80 -0.77 4.75 -9.37
C THR A 80 0.65 4.72 -8.80
N TYR A 81 1.44 3.69 -9.14
CA TYR A 81 2.83 3.62 -8.71
C TYR A 81 3.61 4.86 -9.18
N ARG A 82 3.62 5.15 -10.48
CA ARG A 82 4.40 6.28 -11.04
C ARG A 82 3.94 7.65 -10.53
N ASN A 83 2.63 7.83 -10.30
CA ASN A 83 2.08 9.13 -9.94
C ASN A 83 2.06 9.41 -8.44
N VAL A 84 2.04 8.37 -7.60
CA VAL A 84 1.84 8.52 -6.14
C VAL A 84 3.01 7.96 -5.35
N ILE A 85 3.50 6.78 -5.72
CA ILE A 85 4.46 6.03 -4.91
C ILE A 85 5.89 6.37 -5.32
N GLU A 86 6.21 6.28 -6.62
CA GLU A 86 7.55 6.54 -7.16
C GLU A 86 8.13 7.91 -6.76
N PRO A 87 7.37 9.02 -6.79
CA PRO A 87 7.88 10.32 -6.37
C PRO A 87 8.13 10.40 -4.86
N ALA A 88 7.43 9.57 -4.07
CA ALA A 88 7.52 9.54 -2.62
C ALA A 88 8.63 8.60 -2.11
N ILE A 89 9.18 7.73 -2.95
CA ILE A 89 10.32 6.88 -2.57
C ILE A 89 11.57 7.76 -2.54
N PRO A 90 12.24 7.90 -1.37
CA PRO A 90 13.51 8.60 -1.31
C PRO A 90 14.54 7.82 -2.13
N LEU A 91 14.84 8.30 -3.34
CA LEU A 91 16.00 7.82 -4.07
C LEU A 91 17.24 8.09 -3.23
N ARG A 92 17.98 7.05 -2.85
CA ARG A 92 19.41 7.24 -2.63
C ARG A 92 20.00 7.60 -3.99
N SER A 93 20.46 8.84 -4.13
CA SER A 93 21.37 9.20 -5.21
C SER A 93 22.52 8.19 -5.18
N LEU A 94 22.70 7.45 -6.28
CA LEU A 94 23.87 6.63 -6.51
C LEU A 94 25.14 7.50 -6.46
#